data_AF-A0A2T1GA69-F1
#
_entry.id   AF-A0A2T1GA69-F1
#
_cell.length_a   1.000
_cell.length_b   1.000
_cell.length_c   1.000
_cell.angle_alpha   90.00
_cell.angle_beta   90.00
_cell.angle_gamma   90.00
#
_symmetry.space_group_name_H-M   'P 1'
#
loop_
_entity.id
_entity.type
_entity.pdbx_description
1 polymer ?
#
loop_
_entity_poly.entity_id
_entity_poly.type
_entity_poly.pdbx_seq_one_letter_code
_entity_poly.pdbx_strand_id
1 'polypeptide(L)'
;MKVEFREFNPFDLWIWLKFSNVPSNGEKQYVEEVFDSWFFLGKLGGFNAENLQVQDEGLDISDMNYDVNLADQSMMALMHNMGEMEYEGSWARCWFDLGTSDAIGIDVLINVFQQLSKEFVTVEELIIGGENIDWPVENRRNREGFEPDN
;
A
#
# COMPACT_ATOMS: atom_id res chain seq x y z
N MET A 1 -6.20 0.18 16.09
CA MET A 1 -5.04 0.19 15.21
C MET A 1 -4.13 1.37 15.54
N LYS A 2 -2.90 1.10 15.96
CA LYS A 2 -1.79 2.05 16.06
C LYS A 2 -1.05 2.05 14.72
N VAL A 3 -0.66 3.23 14.23
CA VAL A 3 0.13 3.38 13.00
C VAL A 3 1.54 3.84 13.37
N GLU A 4 2.55 3.18 12.81
CA GLU A 4 3.96 3.48 13.07
C GLU A 4 4.74 3.55 11.74
N PHE A 5 5.60 4.56 11.61
CA PHE A 5 6.55 4.65 10.51
C PHE A 5 7.95 4.33 11.02
N ARG A 6 8.68 3.49 10.28
CA ARG A 6 10.10 3.17 10.54
C ARG A 6 10.96 3.66 9.38
N GLU A 7 12.13 3.07 9.17
CA GLU A 7 12.97 3.38 8.02
C GLU A 7 12.20 3.16 6.72
N PHE A 8 11.91 4.25 6.01
CA PHE A 8 11.09 4.25 4.82
C PHE A 8 11.97 4.35 3.57
N ASN A 9 11.92 3.32 2.74
CA ASN A 9 12.51 3.30 1.40
C ASN A 9 11.41 2.94 0.39
N PRO A 10 10.97 3.85 -0.49
CA PRO A 10 9.85 3.58 -1.39
C PRO A 10 10.15 2.44 -2.39
N PHE A 11 11.42 2.17 -2.70
CA PHE A 11 11.82 1.10 -3.62
C PHE A 11 12.05 -0.25 -2.94
N ASP A 12 11.92 -0.30 -1.61
CA ASP A 12 12.14 -1.50 -0.81
C ASP A 12 11.36 -1.38 0.50
N LEU A 13 10.04 -1.30 0.36
CA LEU A 13 9.17 -1.01 1.47
C LEU A 13 8.53 -2.28 1.99
N TRP A 14 8.75 -2.56 3.28
CA TRP A 14 7.96 -3.55 4.00
C TRP A 14 6.80 -2.89 4.72
N ILE A 15 5.61 -3.47 4.57
CA ILE A 15 4.44 -3.11 5.36
C ILE A 15 4.09 -4.30 6.25
N TRP A 16 3.90 -4.05 7.54
CA TRP A 16 3.66 -5.07 8.55
C TRP A 16 2.32 -4.84 9.25
N LEU A 17 1.65 -5.95 9.55
CA LEU A 17 0.39 -5.98 10.29
C LEU A 17 0.55 -6.87 11.52
N LYS A 18 0.15 -6.36 12.68
CA LYS A 18 -0.04 -7.15 13.90
C LYS A 18 -1.51 -7.31 14.18
N PHE A 19 -1.99 -8.55 14.21
CA PHE A 19 -3.36 -8.89 14.57
C PHE A 19 -3.45 -9.26 16.05
N SER A 20 -4.64 -9.05 16.64
CA SER A 20 -4.90 -9.43 18.04
C SER A 20 -4.88 -10.95 18.25
N ASN A 21 -5.17 -11.73 17.21
CA ASN A 21 -5.14 -13.20 17.18
C ASN A 21 -4.56 -13.68 15.84
N VAL A 22 -4.27 -14.97 15.72
CA VAL A 22 -3.92 -15.56 14.41
C VAL A 22 -5.13 -15.43 13.48
N PRO A 23 -5.02 -14.74 12.33
CA PRO A 23 -6.15 -14.55 11.44
C PRO A 23 -6.56 -15.86 10.77
N SER A 24 -7.86 -16.08 10.65
CA SER A 24 -8.47 -17.16 9.86
C SER A 24 -8.26 -16.95 8.36
N ASN A 25 -8.47 -18.00 7.56
CA ASN A 25 -8.28 -17.91 6.10
C ASN A 25 -9.20 -16.86 5.44
N GLY A 26 -10.42 -16.67 5.96
CA GLY A 26 -11.33 -15.63 5.46
C GLY A 26 -10.84 -14.22 5.78
N GLU A 27 -10.31 -14.01 6.98
CA GLU A 27 -9.71 -12.72 7.38
C GLU A 27 -8.45 -12.41 6.56
N LYS A 28 -7.62 -13.43 6.29
CA LYS A 28 -6.44 -13.29 5.41
C LYS A 28 -6.83 -12.86 4.00
N GLN A 29 -7.88 -13.45 3.44
CA GLN A 29 -8.39 -13.09 2.12
C GLN A 29 -8.76 -11.60 2.05
N TYR A 30 -9.43 -11.04 3.07
CA TYR A 30 -9.73 -9.60 3.09
C TYR A 30 -8.48 -8.73 3.11
N VAL A 31 -7.44 -9.14 3.85
CA VAL A 31 -6.17 -8.39 3.92
C VAL A 31 -5.43 -8.44 2.59
N GLU A 32 -5.36 -9.62 1.96
CA GLU A 32 -4.77 -9.82 0.64
C GLU A 32 -5.50 -9.01 -0.42
N GLU A 33 -6.83 -9.06 -0.45
CA GLU A 33 -7.64 -8.28 -1.41
C GLU A 33 -7.45 -6.77 -1.25
N VAL A 34 -7.23 -6.27 -0.03
CA VAL A 34 -6.89 -4.86 0.20
C VAL A 34 -5.55 -4.51 -0.45
N PHE A 35 -4.51 -5.31 -0.22
CA PHE A 35 -3.20 -5.04 -0.81
C PHE A 35 -3.21 -5.18 -2.33
N ASP A 36 -3.83 -6.23 -2.87
CA ASP A 36 -3.94 -6.47 -4.31
C ASP A 36 -4.67 -5.30 -5.00
N SER A 37 -5.79 -4.86 -4.44
CA SER A 37 -6.58 -3.75 -4.98
C SER A 37 -5.81 -2.43 -4.90
N TRP A 38 -5.20 -2.15 -3.76
CA TRP A 38 -4.41 -0.94 -3.55
C TRP A 38 -3.21 -0.88 -4.49
N PHE A 39 -2.45 -1.97 -4.60
CA PHE A 39 -1.33 -2.07 -5.52
C PHE A 39 -1.79 -1.92 -6.97
N PHE A 40 -2.87 -2.58 -7.38
CA PHE A 40 -3.37 -2.48 -8.74
C PHE A 40 -3.74 -1.06 -9.14
N LEU A 41 -4.41 -0.31 -8.25
CA LEU A 41 -4.69 1.12 -8.46
C LEU A 41 -3.40 1.93 -8.58
N GLY A 42 -2.42 1.70 -7.70
CA GLY A 42 -1.12 2.38 -7.73
C GLY A 42 -0.29 2.05 -8.98
N LYS A 43 -0.35 0.80 -9.46
CA LYS A 43 0.32 0.33 -10.68
C LYS A 43 -0.20 1.04 -11.94
N LEU A 44 -1.44 1.51 -11.90
CA LEU A 44 -2.11 2.27 -12.97
C LEU A 44 -2.06 3.79 -12.77
N GLY A 45 -1.35 4.29 -11.74
CA GLY A 45 -1.22 5.72 -11.50
C GLY A 45 -2.36 6.35 -10.70
N GLY A 46 -3.17 5.56 -10.00
CA GLY A 46 -4.31 6.05 -9.23
C GLY A 46 -3.96 6.94 -8.04
N PHE A 47 -2.70 6.90 -7.58
CA PHE A 47 -2.19 7.73 -6.48
C PHE A 47 -1.22 8.77 -7.00
N ASN A 48 -1.74 9.67 -7.83
CA ASN A 48 -1.00 10.76 -8.46
C ASN A 48 -1.42 12.11 -7.87
N ALA A 49 -0.56 12.66 -7.01
CA ALA A 49 -0.77 13.94 -6.35
C ALA A 49 -0.69 15.13 -7.32
N GLU A 50 0.01 14.98 -8.44
CA GLU A 50 0.13 16.01 -9.50
C GLU A 50 -1.15 16.10 -10.36
N ASN A 51 -2.17 15.26 -10.13
CA ASN A 51 -3.43 15.29 -10.86
C ASN A 51 -4.66 15.09 -9.95
N LEU A 52 -4.71 15.82 -8.83
CA LEU A 52 -5.82 15.79 -7.86
C LEU A 52 -6.87 16.88 -8.10
N GLN A 53 -7.22 17.17 -9.36
CA GLN A 53 -8.11 18.28 -9.74
C GLN A 53 -9.43 18.33 -8.94
N VAL A 54 -10.07 17.18 -8.70
CA VAL A 54 -11.33 17.10 -7.94
C VAL A 54 -11.13 17.47 -6.46
N GLN A 55 -10.00 17.07 -5.88
CA GLN A 55 -9.64 17.42 -4.51
C GLN A 55 -9.33 18.92 -4.40
N ASP A 56 -8.61 19.47 -5.40
CA ASP A 56 -8.20 20.88 -5.44
C ASP A 56 -9.39 21.82 -5.64
N GLU A 57 -10.42 21.40 -6.38
CA GLU A 57 -11.68 22.15 -6.53
C GLU A 57 -12.43 22.31 -5.20
N GLY A 58 -12.29 21.35 -4.28
CA GLY A 58 -12.79 21.46 -2.91
C GLY A 58 -14.32 21.52 -2.81
N LEU A 59 -14.88 22.66 -2.38
CA LEU A 59 -16.33 22.80 -2.16
C LEU A 59 -17.10 23.15 -3.44
N ASP A 60 -16.40 23.60 -4.48
CA ASP A 60 -16.99 24.10 -5.73
C ASP A 60 -17.06 23.01 -6.82
N ILE A 61 -17.02 21.73 -6.42
CA ILE A 61 -17.08 20.55 -7.32
C ILE A 61 -18.32 20.54 -8.24
N SER A 62 -19.40 21.22 -7.86
CA SER A 62 -20.60 21.28 -8.68
C SER A 62 -20.32 21.96 -10.01
N ASP A 63 -20.58 21.27 -11.11
CA ASP A 63 -20.31 21.72 -12.49
C ASP A 63 -18.82 21.91 -12.83
N MET A 64 -17.91 21.32 -12.03
CA MET A 64 -16.47 21.31 -12.32
C MET A 64 -16.20 20.65 -13.70
N ASN A 65 -15.37 21.32 -14.50
CA ASN A 65 -14.85 20.77 -15.75
C ASN A 65 -13.47 20.15 -15.48
N TYR A 66 -13.36 18.83 -15.61
CA TYR A 66 -12.08 18.14 -15.49
C TYR A 66 -11.22 18.41 -16.74
N ASP A 67 -10.01 18.95 -16.55
CA ASP A 67 -9.09 19.23 -17.65
C ASP A 67 -8.25 18.00 -17.99
N VAL A 68 -8.63 17.34 -19.07
CA VAL A 68 -7.94 16.15 -19.60
C VAL A 68 -6.54 16.50 -20.14
N ASN A 69 -6.32 17.71 -20.64
CA ASN A 69 -5.00 18.10 -21.14
C ASN A 69 -4.03 18.35 -20.00
N LEU A 70 -4.51 18.92 -18.89
CA LEU A 70 -3.74 19.04 -17.67
C LEU A 70 -3.37 17.66 -17.13
N ALA A 71 -4.34 16.74 -17.07
CA ALA A 71 -4.10 15.35 -16.64
C ALA A 71 -3.04 14.63 -17.49
N ASP A 72 -3.08 14.81 -18.81
CA ASP A 72 -2.09 14.23 -19.75
C ASP A 72 -0.69 14.84 -19.61
N GLN A 73 -0.58 16.06 -19.05
CA GLN A 73 0.69 16.73 -18.80
C GLN A 73 1.30 16.40 -17.44
N SER A 74 0.49 15.95 -16.48
CA SER A 74 0.96 15.54 -15.16
C SER A 74 1.93 14.35 -15.27
N MET A 75 2.98 14.36 -14.46
CA MET A 75 3.90 13.21 -14.41
C MET A 75 3.17 12.00 -13.82
N MET A 76 3.41 10.82 -14.40
CA MET A 76 2.83 9.58 -13.88
C MET A 76 3.51 9.15 -12.57
N ALA A 77 2.70 8.83 -11.58
CA ALA A 77 3.11 8.33 -10.27
C ALA A 77 2.74 6.85 -10.15
N LEU A 78 3.68 5.93 -10.43
CA LEU A 78 3.39 4.50 -10.59
C LEU A 78 4.05 3.65 -9.50
N MET A 79 3.31 2.68 -8.97
CA MET A 79 3.91 1.55 -8.24
C MET A 79 4.53 0.56 -9.21
N HIS A 80 5.62 -0.07 -8.81
CA HIS A 80 6.36 -0.98 -9.68
C HIS A 80 6.09 -2.43 -9.34
N ASN A 81 6.26 -2.86 -8.09
CA ASN A 81 6.16 -4.27 -7.74
C ASN A 81 5.52 -4.49 -6.35
N MET A 82 4.97 -5.69 -6.19
CA MET A 82 4.43 -6.22 -4.94
C MET A 82 4.92 -7.66 -4.78
N GLY A 83 5.32 -8.04 -3.57
CA GLY A 83 5.69 -9.41 -3.22
C GLY A 83 4.47 -10.21 -2.75
N GLU A 84 4.69 -11.49 -2.42
CA GLU A 84 3.65 -12.32 -1.82
C GLU A 84 3.35 -11.86 -0.39
N MET A 85 2.10 -12.05 0.05
CA MET A 85 1.72 -11.87 1.46
C MET A 85 2.28 -13.02 2.29
N GLU A 86 3.03 -12.68 3.33
CA GLU A 86 3.61 -13.63 4.27
C GLU A 86 2.89 -13.54 5.61
N TYR A 87 2.74 -14.69 6.31
CA TYR A 87 2.13 -14.76 7.65
C TYR A 87 2.97 -15.58 8.62
N GLU A 88 3.18 -15.05 9.83
CA GLU A 88 3.81 -15.77 10.94
C GLU A 88 3.05 -15.54 12.25
N GLY A 89 2.29 -16.54 12.70
CA GLY A 89 1.43 -16.41 13.87
C GLY A 89 0.39 -15.31 13.67
N SER A 90 0.41 -14.28 14.52
CA SER A 90 -0.45 -13.10 14.38
C SER A 90 0.22 -11.92 13.68
N TRP A 91 1.35 -12.14 13.01
CA TRP A 91 1.97 -11.17 12.12
C TRP A 91 1.66 -11.47 10.66
N ALA A 92 1.54 -10.42 9.85
CA ALA A 92 1.65 -10.49 8.40
C ALA A 92 2.58 -9.40 7.88
N ARG A 93 3.15 -9.62 6.70
CA ARG A 93 3.95 -8.62 5.99
C ARG A 93 3.84 -8.79 4.48
N CYS A 94 4.05 -7.70 3.76
CA CYS A 94 4.24 -7.72 2.32
C CYS A 94 5.26 -6.66 1.92
N TRP A 95 6.01 -6.98 0.88
CA TRP A 95 7.03 -6.12 0.29
C TRP A 95 6.45 -5.37 -0.91
N PHE A 96 6.85 -4.10 -1.06
CA PHE A 96 6.45 -3.25 -2.16
C PHE A 96 7.62 -2.44 -2.70
N ASP A 97 7.62 -2.26 -4.02
CA ASP A 97 8.31 -1.16 -4.72
C ASP A 97 7.23 -0.17 -5.17
N LEU A 98 7.12 0.93 -4.42
CA LEU A 98 6.16 2.00 -4.69
C LEU A 98 6.53 2.85 -5.90
N GLY A 99 7.72 2.67 -6.47
CA GLY A 99 8.19 3.42 -7.63
C GLY A 99 8.11 4.93 -7.43
N THR A 100 7.35 5.59 -8.29
CA THR A 100 7.12 7.05 -8.24
C THR A 100 5.76 7.41 -7.65
N SER A 101 5.02 6.45 -7.07
CA SER A 101 3.71 6.71 -6.47
C SER A 101 3.79 7.71 -5.31
N ASP A 102 2.82 8.62 -5.23
CA ASP A 102 2.80 9.66 -4.21
C ASP A 102 2.28 9.17 -2.85
N ALA A 103 2.65 9.90 -1.79
CA ALA A 103 2.33 9.56 -0.41
C ALA A 103 0.82 9.42 -0.12
N ILE A 104 -0.05 10.01 -0.95
CA ILE A 104 -1.51 9.85 -0.84
C ILE A 104 -1.94 8.38 -0.88
N GLY A 105 -1.19 7.52 -1.60
CA GLY A 105 -1.43 6.08 -1.60
C GLY A 105 -1.33 5.47 -0.20
N ILE A 106 -0.37 5.93 0.62
CA ILE A 106 -0.18 5.45 1.99
C ILE A 106 -1.31 5.92 2.91
N ASP A 107 -1.76 7.18 2.77
CA ASP A 107 -2.89 7.69 3.54
C ASP A 107 -4.18 6.90 3.23
N VAL A 108 -4.43 6.61 1.95
CA VAL A 108 -5.57 5.76 1.52
C VAL A 108 -5.47 4.38 2.15
N LEU A 109 -4.29 3.76 2.12
CA LEU A 109 -4.07 2.43 2.70
C LEU A 109 -4.34 2.40 4.22
N ILE A 110 -3.84 3.40 4.96
CA ILE A 110 -4.07 3.54 6.41
C ILE A 110 -5.57 3.65 6.70
N ASN A 111 -6.30 4.46 5.93
CA ASN A 111 -7.74 4.62 6.10
C ASN A 111 -8.50 3.32 5.84
N VAL A 112 -8.12 2.57 4.81
CA VAL A 112 -8.71 1.26 4.48
C VAL A 112 -8.47 0.27 5.62
N PHE A 113 -7.23 0.14 6.11
CA PHE A 113 -6.93 -0.76 7.23
C PHE A 113 -7.61 -0.33 8.52
N GLN A 114 -7.78 0.97 8.75
CA GLN A 114 -8.50 1.47 9.92
C GLN A 114 -9.96 1.02 9.92
N GLN A 115 -10.60 0.93 8.75
CA GLN A 115 -11.97 0.43 8.62
C GLN A 115 -12.02 -1.10 8.62
N LEU A 116 -11.13 -1.76 7.88
CA LEU A 116 -11.01 -3.23 7.88
C LEU A 116 -10.79 -3.76 9.29
N SER A 117 -9.99 -3.06 10.08
CA SER A 117 -9.72 -3.39 11.48
C SER A 117 -10.96 -3.40 12.37
N LYS A 118 -11.98 -2.59 12.06
CA LYS A 118 -13.18 -2.46 12.88
C LYS A 118 -14.21 -3.53 12.56
N GLU A 119 -14.30 -3.94 11.30
CA GLU A 119 -15.43 -4.73 10.81
C GLU A 119 -15.07 -6.19 10.49
N PHE A 120 -13.81 -6.48 10.13
CA PHE A 120 -13.45 -7.80 9.56
C PHE A 120 -12.39 -8.53 10.38
N VAL A 121 -11.26 -7.90 10.69
CA VAL A 121 -10.17 -8.54 11.45
C VAL A 121 -9.44 -7.51 12.29
N THR A 122 -9.28 -7.74 13.59
CA THR A 122 -8.68 -6.74 14.48
C THR A 122 -7.17 -6.58 14.23
N VAL A 123 -6.79 -5.44 13.65
CA VAL A 123 -5.39 -5.00 13.48
C VAL A 123 -5.00 -4.10 14.65
N GLU A 124 -4.05 -4.57 15.45
CA GLU A 124 -3.48 -3.83 16.57
C GLU A 124 -2.47 -2.79 16.07
N GLU A 125 -1.56 -3.19 15.19
CA GLU A 125 -0.49 -2.33 14.66
C GLU A 125 -0.38 -2.44 13.14
N LEU A 126 -0.24 -1.30 12.48
CA LEU A 126 0.17 -1.15 11.08
C LEU A 126 1.50 -0.42 11.06
N ILE A 127 2.54 -1.05 10.52
CA ILE A 127 3.90 -0.50 10.48
C ILE A 127 4.30 -0.31 9.01
N ILE A 128 4.72 0.91 8.67
CA ILE A 128 5.19 1.27 7.34
C ILE A 128 6.72 1.43 7.37
N GLY A 129 7.42 0.52 6.72
CA GLY A 129 8.88 0.49 6.62
C GLY A 129 9.59 -0.31 7.71
N GLY A 130 10.91 -0.32 7.61
CA GLY A 130 11.84 -1.02 8.49
C GLY A 130 11.71 -2.54 8.45
N GLU A 131 12.53 -3.19 9.28
CA GLU A 131 12.50 -4.64 9.50
C GLU A 131 11.95 -4.94 10.89
N ASN A 132 11.27 -6.08 11.03
CA ASN A 132 10.89 -6.59 12.33
C ASN A 132 12.03 -7.47 12.88
N ILE A 133 12.59 -7.11 14.04
CA ILE A 133 13.68 -7.84 14.67
C ILE A 133 13.26 -9.28 15.00
N ASP A 134 12.00 -9.47 15.41
CA ASP A 134 11.46 -10.77 15.80
C ASP A 134 11.11 -11.66 14.59
N TRP A 135 10.98 -11.07 13.40
CA TRP A 135 10.72 -11.78 12.16
C TRP A 135 11.56 -11.16 11.03
N PRO A 136 12.85 -11.52 10.96
CA PRO A 136 13.76 -10.91 10.02
C PRO A 136 13.38 -11.24 8.58
N VAL A 137 13.81 -10.37 7.68
CA VAL A 137 13.62 -10.53 6.25
C VAL A 137 14.79 -11.35 5.69
N GLU A 138 14.53 -12.40 4.90
CA GLU A 138 15.62 -13.14 4.25
C GLU A 138 16.38 -12.22 3.28
N ASN A 139 17.71 -12.34 3.26
CA ASN A 139 18.62 -11.44 2.54
C ASN A 139 18.22 -11.20 1.08
N ARG A 140 18.21 -9.91 0.70
CA ARG A 140 17.87 -9.33 -0.63
C ARG A 140 18.36 -10.12 -1.86
N ARG A 141 19.50 -10.82 -1.77
CA ARG A 141 20.11 -11.60 -2.87
C ARG A 141 19.25 -12.73 -3.43
N ASN A 142 18.25 -13.22 -2.71
CA ASN A 142 17.36 -14.27 -3.22
C ASN A 142 16.15 -13.71 -4.01
N ARG A 143 15.85 -12.40 -3.94
CA ARG A 143 14.70 -11.81 -4.65
C ARG A 143 15.00 -11.31 -6.06
N GLU A 144 16.27 -11.18 -6.43
CA GLU A 144 16.70 -10.83 -7.80
C GLU A 144 16.43 -11.96 -8.84
N GLY A 145 15.86 -13.09 -8.43
CA GLY A 145 15.53 -14.22 -9.31
C GLY A 145 14.20 -14.14 -10.06
N PHE A 146 13.43 -13.06 -9.90
CA PHE A 146 12.15 -12.83 -10.58
C PHE A 146 12.26 -11.66 -11.58
N GLU A 147 13.23 -11.70 -12.48
CA GLU A 147 13.10 -10.95 -13.75
C GLU A 147 12.16 -11.75 -14.66
N PRO A 148 11.05 -11.17 -15.16
CA PRO A 148 10.29 -11.80 -16.22
C PRO A 148 11.15 -11.81 -17.49
N ASP A 149 11.36 -13.00 -18.07
CA ASP A 149 11.97 -13.15 -19.38
C ASP A 149 11.25 -12.23 -20.40
N ASN A 150 12.04 -11.34 -21.03
CA ASN A 150 11.60 -10.48 -22.14
C ASN A 150 11.01 -11.26 -23.31
#